data_AF-A0A661FVV3-F1
#
_entry.id   AF-A0A661FVV3-F1
#
_cell.length_a   1.000
_cell.length_b   1.000
_cell.length_c   1.000
_cell.angle_alpha   90.00
_cell.angle_beta   90.00
_cell.angle_gamma   90.00
#
_symmetry.space_group_name_H-M   'P 1'
#
loop_
_entity.id
_entity.type
_entity.pdbx_description
1 polymer ?
#
loop_
_entity_poly.entity_id
_entity_poly.type
_entity_poly.pdbx_seq_one_letter_code
_entity_poly.pdbx_strand_id
1 'polypeptide(L)'
;MTRLFARKALLTGGWAENVRLEIAGGRISSLATGVHVEKDDLEVGIVIPGLVNAHSHAFQRLLAGHTEQRGPAGTDNFWTWRTRMYALAGVVDAEALFAIARQVYTEMVTTGYTAVAEFHYLHNEPGDKGAADAMFAAIVAAARESGIRLTFVPVLYERAGFDEPLPTTQQERFARTVDEFIAHYESAGSQAQKSDGDGFRVGIGAHSLRAVTAESLSKIAAVAKADSVPMHIHIAEQQREVDQCLDAHNARPVEWLYDNHDVNENWCLVHATHIDEREIQSITDSGAVVCLCPSTEANLGDGLFPLQAYLEKSGRIAIGSDSHVSINPFEELRWLEYGQRLISQSRNIAAIRRQQTGRSLFEMALDGGVLAGGEPGGHIQTDAVADLVVLDDDSPMLVGHTTRSLLDALVFSGFTLPIDRVMVHGKWQVVDGRHIKEQEARQAYAVVATELEFDGGES
;
A
#
# COMPACT_ATOMS: atom_id res chain seq x y z
N MET A 1 15.38 -25.84 3.19
CA MET A 1 15.48 -25.51 1.76
C MET A 1 14.20 -26.01 1.12
N THR A 2 13.47 -25.14 0.45
CA THR A 2 12.22 -25.47 -0.26
C THR A 2 12.55 -25.55 -1.74
N ARG A 3 12.00 -26.54 -2.44
CA ARG A 3 12.20 -26.71 -3.87
C ARG A 3 10.86 -26.73 -4.56
N LEU A 4 10.63 -25.73 -5.42
CA LEU A 4 9.36 -25.48 -6.09
C LEU A 4 9.53 -25.73 -7.58
N PHE A 5 8.66 -26.54 -8.18
CA PHE A 5 8.54 -26.68 -9.62
C PHE A 5 7.23 -26.03 -10.09
N ALA A 6 7.34 -24.93 -10.82
CA ALA A 6 6.22 -24.22 -11.40
C ALA A 6 6.05 -24.58 -12.88
N ARG A 7 4.84 -24.97 -13.30
CA ARG A 7 4.54 -25.17 -14.72
C ARG A 7 4.77 -23.88 -15.52
N LYS A 8 4.40 -22.74 -14.94
CA LYS A 8 4.69 -21.40 -15.48
C LYS A 8 5.13 -20.46 -14.38
N ALA A 9 6.10 -19.59 -14.63
CA ALA A 9 6.46 -18.52 -13.72
C ALA A 9 6.69 -17.20 -14.45
N LEU A 10 6.25 -16.09 -13.86
CA LEU A 10 6.59 -14.74 -14.34
C LEU A 10 7.92 -14.30 -13.72
N LEU A 11 9.00 -14.45 -14.49
CA LEU A 11 10.37 -14.14 -14.09
C LEU A 11 10.77 -12.72 -14.46
N THR A 12 11.93 -12.27 -13.97
CA THR A 12 12.63 -11.13 -14.58
C THR A 12 12.80 -11.38 -16.08
N GLY A 13 12.24 -10.52 -16.92
CA GLY A 13 12.27 -10.66 -18.39
C GLY A 13 11.07 -11.37 -19.01
N GLY A 14 10.16 -11.92 -18.20
CA GLY A 14 8.85 -12.41 -18.65
C GLY A 14 8.54 -13.86 -18.25
N TRP A 15 7.53 -14.42 -18.91
CA TRP A 15 7.04 -15.77 -18.62
C TRP A 15 8.02 -16.85 -19.06
N ALA A 16 8.24 -17.84 -18.19
CA ALA A 16 8.96 -19.07 -18.49
C ALA A 16 8.13 -20.30 -18.10
N GLU A 17 8.44 -21.45 -18.71
CA GLU A 17 7.77 -22.73 -18.45
C GLU A 17 8.73 -23.72 -17.77
N ASN A 18 8.16 -24.64 -16.99
CA ASN A 18 8.88 -25.70 -16.27
C ASN A 18 10.06 -25.12 -15.46
N VAL A 19 9.71 -24.25 -14.52
CA VAL A 19 10.66 -23.46 -13.74
C VAL A 19 10.87 -24.11 -12.39
N ARG A 20 12.13 -24.35 -12.02
CA ARG A 20 12.50 -24.76 -10.67
C ARG A 20 13.08 -23.58 -9.91
N LEU A 21 12.53 -23.33 -8.73
CA LEU A 21 13.04 -22.36 -7.76
C LEU A 21 13.52 -23.10 -6.52
N GLU A 22 14.77 -22.88 -6.14
CA GLU A 22 15.28 -23.31 -4.84
C GLU A 22 15.27 -22.13 -3.88
N ILE A 23 14.70 -22.33 -2.71
CA ILE A 23 14.47 -21.28 -1.72
C ILE A 23 15.21 -21.64 -0.42
N ALA A 24 16.07 -20.74 0.01
CA ALA A 24 16.87 -20.88 1.22
C ALA A 24 17.09 -19.49 1.86
N GLY A 25 17.00 -19.42 3.19
CA GLY A 25 17.22 -18.17 3.93
C GLY A 25 16.31 -17.01 3.48
N GLY A 26 15.06 -17.32 3.10
CA GLY A 26 14.10 -16.33 2.63
C GLY A 26 14.27 -15.85 1.19
N ARG A 27 15.28 -16.37 0.47
CA ARG A 27 15.63 -15.94 -0.88
C ARG A 27 15.56 -17.08 -1.89
N ILE A 28 15.46 -16.71 -3.16
CA ILE A 28 15.60 -17.64 -4.28
C ILE A 28 17.10 -17.90 -4.49
N SER A 29 17.62 -19.00 -3.96
CA SER A 29 19.05 -19.36 -4.04
C SER A 29 19.45 -19.85 -5.43
N SER A 30 18.52 -20.45 -6.17
CA SER A 30 18.75 -20.84 -7.56
C SER A 30 17.45 -20.86 -8.36
N LEU A 31 17.59 -20.68 -9.67
CA LEU A 31 16.50 -20.66 -10.64
C LEU A 31 16.95 -21.39 -11.91
N ALA A 32 16.14 -22.35 -12.36
CA ALA A 32 16.34 -23.05 -13.64
C ALA A 32 15.03 -23.11 -14.43
N THR A 33 15.09 -23.02 -15.76
CA THR A 33 13.91 -23.08 -16.65
C THR A 33 14.02 -24.26 -17.61
N GLY A 34 12.89 -24.75 -18.12
CA GLY A 34 12.87 -25.89 -19.05
C GLY A 34 13.36 -27.21 -18.44
N VAL A 35 13.27 -27.37 -17.12
CA VAL A 35 13.74 -28.57 -16.41
C VAL A 35 12.62 -29.61 -16.27
N HIS A 36 12.97 -30.85 -15.96
CA HIS A 36 11.98 -31.87 -15.60
C HIS A 36 11.65 -31.78 -14.10
N VAL A 37 10.45 -32.19 -13.73
CA VAL A 37 10.11 -32.42 -12.33
C VAL A 37 10.97 -33.55 -11.75
N GLU A 38 11.44 -33.41 -10.52
CA GLU A 38 12.09 -34.48 -9.77
C GLU A 38 11.32 -34.77 -8.48
N LYS A 39 11.67 -35.88 -7.83
CA LYS A 39 10.94 -36.45 -6.70
C LYS A 39 10.69 -35.49 -5.52
N ASP A 40 11.61 -34.57 -5.27
CA ASP A 40 11.56 -33.65 -4.11
C ASP A 40 10.99 -32.26 -4.47
N ASP A 41 10.52 -32.07 -5.70
CA ASP A 41 9.85 -30.83 -6.11
C ASP A 41 8.44 -30.76 -5.51
N LEU A 42 8.09 -29.61 -4.91
CA LEU A 42 6.70 -29.22 -4.75
C LEU A 42 6.19 -28.71 -6.09
N GLU A 43 5.31 -29.46 -6.74
CA GLU A 43 4.71 -29.07 -8.02
C GLU A 43 3.58 -28.05 -7.83
N VAL A 44 3.61 -26.96 -8.60
CA VAL A 44 2.57 -25.92 -8.62
C VAL A 44 2.26 -25.46 -10.04
N GLY A 45 1.09 -24.83 -10.21
CA GLY A 45 0.61 -24.34 -11.50
C GLY A 45 1.37 -23.11 -12.00
N ILE A 46 0.85 -21.93 -11.66
CA ILE A 46 1.38 -20.65 -12.12
C ILE A 46 1.97 -19.89 -10.93
N VAL A 47 3.19 -19.35 -11.08
CA VAL A 47 3.83 -18.51 -10.07
C VAL A 47 4.01 -17.09 -10.59
N ILE A 48 3.55 -16.11 -9.83
CA ILE A 48 3.79 -14.68 -10.07
C ILE A 48 4.45 -14.07 -8.82
N PRO A 49 5.16 -12.93 -8.96
CA PRO A 49 5.69 -12.24 -7.78
C PRO A 49 4.56 -11.68 -6.92
N GLY A 50 4.80 -11.59 -5.61
CA GLY A 50 3.94 -10.86 -4.70
C GLY A 50 4.00 -9.35 -4.93
N LEU A 51 2.87 -8.67 -4.72
CA LEU A 51 2.79 -7.21 -4.83
C LEU A 51 3.06 -6.55 -3.47
N VAL A 52 3.60 -5.33 -3.51
CA VAL A 52 3.68 -4.45 -2.33
C VAL A 52 2.41 -3.62 -2.28
N ASN A 53 1.72 -3.63 -1.15
CA ASN A 53 0.68 -2.66 -0.83
C ASN A 53 1.35 -1.37 -0.37
N ALA A 54 1.44 -0.38 -1.24
CA ALA A 54 2.29 0.79 -1.03
C ALA A 54 1.67 1.86 -0.12
N HIS A 55 0.43 1.68 0.34
CA HIS A 55 -0.23 2.61 1.25
C HIS A 55 -1.37 1.96 2.04
N SER A 56 -1.35 2.14 3.36
CA SER A 56 -2.24 1.45 4.31
C SER A 56 -2.44 2.28 5.58
N HIS A 57 -3.66 2.27 6.09
CA HIS A 57 -4.04 2.79 7.41
C HIS A 57 -4.83 1.73 8.16
N ALA A 58 -4.16 0.77 8.79
CA ALA A 58 -4.76 -0.49 9.22
C ALA A 58 -6.06 -0.32 10.03
N PHE A 59 -6.09 0.63 10.98
CA PHE A 59 -7.25 0.85 11.84
C PHE A 59 -8.52 1.23 11.07
N GLN A 60 -8.39 1.85 9.88
CA GLN A 60 -9.54 2.28 9.08
C GLN A 60 -10.36 1.11 8.54
N ARG A 61 -9.84 -0.12 8.56
CA ARG A 61 -10.60 -1.32 8.16
C ARG A 61 -11.93 -1.47 8.91
N LEU A 62 -12.03 -0.98 10.15
CA LEU A 62 -13.31 -0.97 10.88
C LEU A 62 -14.37 -0.02 10.29
N LEU A 63 -13.98 0.96 9.48
CA LEU A 63 -14.91 1.86 8.79
C LEU A 63 -15.47 1.26 7.50
N ALA A 64 -14.84 0.21 6.96
CA ALA A 64 -15.19 -0.34 5.66
C ALA A 64 -16.67 -0.77 5.62
N GLY A 65 -17.46 -0.07 4.80
CA GLY A 65 -18.91 -0.27 4.69
C GLY A 65 -19.77 0.45 5.74
N HIS A 66 -19.20 0.90 6.86
CA HIS A 66 -19.93 1.62 7.92
C HIS A 66 -20.16 3.09 7.62
N THR A 67 -19.52 3.63 6.57
CA THR A 67 -19.63 5.05 6.20
C THR A 67 -20.54 5.30 4.99
N GLU A 68 -21.19 4.26 4.45
CA GLU A 68 -22.04 4.31 3.25
C GLU A 68 -23.48 4.81 3.52
N GLN A 69 -23.62 5.72 4.48
CA GLN A 69 -24.87 6.35 4.85
C GLN A 69 -24.74 7.86 4.77
N ARG A 70 -25.54 8.46 3.87
CA ARG A 70 -25.61 9.90 3.68
C ARG A 70 -26.05 10.59 4.97
N GLY A 71 -25.27 11.58 5.41
CA GLY A 71 -25.60 12.37 6.59
C GLY A 71 -26.91 13.19 6.48
N PRO A 72 -27.45 13.69 7.62
CA PRO A 72 -28.72 14.42 7.67
C PRO A 72 -28.79 15.67 6.81
N ALA A 73 -27.64 16.30 6.55
CA ALA A 73 -27.53 17.48 5.67
C ALA A 73 -27.83 17.16 4.19
N GLY A 74 -27.97 15.88 3.83
CA GLY A 74 -28.22 15.49 2.45
C GLY A 74 -27.03 15.73 1.53
N THR A 75 -25.80 15.83 2.04
CA THR A 75 -24.56 15.85 1.26
C THR A 75 -23.46 15.16 2.06
N ASP A 76 -22.58 14.42 1.40
CA ASP A 76 -21.46 13.70 2.02
C ASP A 76 -20.23 13.84 1.11
N ASN A 77 -19.04 13.88 1.69
CA ASN A 77 -17.75 13.95 1.00
C ASN A 77 -16.63 13.45 1.92
N PHE A 78 -15.38 13.47 1.44
CA PHE A 78 -14.19 13.14 2.22
C PHE A 78 -14.16 13.78 3.63
N TRP A 79 -14.57 15.03 3.76
CA TRP A 79 -14.43 15.79 5.01
C TRP A 79 -15.42 15.36 6.08
N THR A 80 -16.64 14.95 5.69
CA THR A 80 -17.63 14.36 6.61
C THR A 80 -17.29 12.92 6.95
N TRP A 81 -16.79 12.13 5.98
CA TRP A 81 -16.20 10.81 6.25
C TRP A 81 -15.07 10.91 7.28
N ARG A 82 -14.18 11.90 7.14
CA ARG A 82 -13.03 12.12 8.03
C ARG A 82 -13.44 12.35 9.49
N THR A 83 -14.60 12.98 9.74
CA THR A 83 -15.14 13.13 11.10
C THR A 83 -15.46 11.78 11.73
N ARG A 84 -16.02 10.83 10.97
CA ARG A 84 -16.26 9.46 11.44
C ARG A 84 -14.94 8.71 11.66
N MET A 85 -13.96 8.89 10.78
CA MET A 85 -12.62 8.35 10.98
C MET A 85 -11.96 8.87 12.25
N TYR A 86 -12.08 10.17 12.54
CA TYR A 86 -11.59 10.74 13.81
C TYR A 86 -12.29 10.18 15.04
N ALA A 87 -13.58 9.86 14.96
CA ALA A 87 -14.30 9.20 16.05
C ALA A 87 -13.71 7.81 16.34
N LEU A 88 -13.45 7.00 15.30
CA LEU A 88 -12.76 5.71 15.45
C LEU A 88 -11.37 5.88 16.03
N ALA A 89 -10.59 6.79 15.44
CA ALA A 89 -9.25 7.09 15.90
C ALA A 89 -9.22 7.57 17.35
N GLY A 90 -10.32 8.08 17.91
CA GLY A 90 -10.42 8.44 19.32
C GLY A 90 -10.50 7.25 20.28
N VAL A 91 -10.91 6.07 19.82
CA VAL A 91 -11.24 4.92 20.68
C VAL A 91 -10.37 3.68 20.46
N VAL A 92 -9.68 3.56 19.32
CA VAL A 92 -8.80 2.39 19.05
C VAL A 92 -7.55 2.45 19.92
N ASP A 93 -7.41 1.56 20.89
CA ASP A 93 -6.18 1.36 21.67
C ASP A 93 -5.19 0.39 20.98
N ALA A 94 -4.03 0.12 21.58
CA ALA A 94 -3.03 -0.77 20.97
C ALA A 94 -3.50 -2.23 20.85
N GLU A 95 -4.34 -2.73 21.77
CA GLU A 95 -4.87 -4.09 21.70
C GLU A 95 -5.83 -4.23 20.53
N ALA A 96 -6.76 -3.28 20.38
CA ALA A 96 -7.64 -3.17 19.24
C ALA A 96 -6.85 -3.02 17.93
N LEU A 97 -5.86 -2.11 17.90
CA LEU A 97 -5.04 -1.89 16.72
C LEU A 97 -4.31 -3.17 16.28
N PHE A 98 -3.75 -3.93 17.23
CA PHE A 98 -3.10 -5.20 16.93
C PHE A 98 -4.07 -6.19 16.27
N ALA A 99 -5.27 -6.36 16.82
CA ALA A 99 -6.27 -7.28 16.26
C ALA A 99 -6.73 -6.85 14.86
N ILE A 100 -6.97 -5.55 14.67
CA ILE A 100 -7.38 -4.97 13.37
C ILE A 100 -6.27 -5.14 12.34
N ALA A 101 -5.06 -4.68 12.64
CA ALA A 101 -3.93 -4.76 11.72
C ALA A 101 -3.58 -6.21 11.37
N ARG A 102 -3.64 -7.13 12.35
CA ARG A 102 -3.40 -8.56 12.10
C ARG A 102 -4.39 -9.12 11.09
N GLN A 103 -5.66 -8.76 11.20
CA GLN A 103 -6.70 -9.17 10.26
C GLN A 103 -6.47 -8.56 8.87
N VAL A 104 -6.22 -7.25 8.80
CA VAL A 104 -5.91 -6.55 7.55
C VAL A 104 -4.74 -7.20 6.82
N TYR A 105 -3.62 -7.42 7.51
CA TYR A 105 -2.43 -8.02 6.91
C TYR A 105 -2.65 -9.49 6.51
N THR A 106 -3.45 -10.24 7.27
CA THR A 106 -3.87 -11.59 6.89
C THR A 106 -4.67 -11.58 5.58
N GLU A 107 -5.60 -10.64 5.41
CA GLU A 107 -6.36 -10.45 4.17
C GLU A 107 -5.45 -10.03 3.00
N MET A 108 -4.51 -9.11 3.25
CA MET A 108 -3.50 -8.70 2.26
C MET A 108 -2.69 -9.90 1.75
N VAL A 109 -2.13 -10.70 2.64
CA VAL A 109 -1.36 -11.90 2.26
C VAL A 109 -2.22 -12.90 1.51
N THR A 110 -3.47 -13.10 1.92
CA THR A 110 -4.43 -13.99 1.23
C THR A 110 -4.75 -13.53 -0.19
N THR A 111 -4.68 -12.23 -0.47
CA THR A 111 -5.00 -11.66 -1.79
C THR A 111 -3.78 -11.41 -2.68
N GLY A 112 -2.59 -11.76 -2.21
CA GLY A 112 -1.35 -11.72 -3.00
C GLY A 112 -0.47 -10.49 -2.76
N TYR A 113 -0.80 -9.65 -1.76
CA TYR A 113 0.16 -8.68 -1.23
C TYR A 113 1.13 -9.37 -0.28
N THR A 114 2.44 -9.25 -0.50
CA THR A 114 3.46 -9.89 0.34
C THR A 114 4.23 -8.91 1.23
N ALA A 115 4.01 -7.61 1.00
CA ALA A 115 4.56 -6.53 1.80
C ALA A 115 3.54 -5.37 1.89
N VAL A 116 3.65 -4.58 2.94
CA VAL A 116 2.84 -3.37 3.14
C VAL A 116 3.70 -2.20 3.62
N ALA A 117 3.45 -1.01 3.06
CA ALA A 117 3.89 0.25 3.64
C ALA A 117 2.76 0.82 4.51
N GLU A 118 2.89 0.63 5.82
CA GLU A 118 1.91 1.11 6.80
C GLU A 118 2.18 2.58 7.10
N PHE A 119 1.34 3.46 6.55
CA PHE A 119 1.40 4.91 6.75
C PHE A 119 0.73 5.25 8.08
N HIS A 120 1.54 5.20 9.15
CA HIS A 120 1.06 5.14 10.52
C HIS A 120 1.09 6.51 11.20
N TYR A 121 -0.10 7.07 11.40
CA TYR A 121 -0.29 8.34 12.13
C TYR A 121 -1.02 8.19 13.48
N LEU A 122 -1.46 6.99 13.88
CA LEU A 122 -2.14 6.77 15.16
C LEU A 122 -1.13 6.46 16.27
N HIS A 123 -0.42 7.50 16.73
CA HIS A 123 0.78 7.36 17.56
C HIS A 123 0.52 7.09 19.04
N ASN A 124 -0.47 7.78 19.61
CA ASN A 124 -0.68 7.82 21.06
C ASN A 124 -1.88 6.97 21.46
N GLU A 125 -1.87 6.35 22.64
CA GLU A 125 -3.02 5.62 23.23
C GLU A 125 -4.18 6.59 23.58
N PRO A 126 -5.44 6.12 23.65
CA PRO A 126 -6.55 6.94 24.14
C PRO A 126 -6.28 7.42 25.57
N GLY A 127 -6.35 8.74 25.79
CA GLY A 127 -6.18 9.32 27.12
C GLY A 127 -4.73 9.38 27.64
N ASP A 128 -3.74 8.92 26.86
CA ASP A 128 -2.33 9.02 27.20
C ASP A 128 -1.58 9.92 26.20
N LYS A 129 -0.78 10.86 26.73
CA LYS A 129 0.06 11.79 25.96
C LYS A 129 1.54 11.53 26.14
N GLY A 130 1.96 10.28 26.37
CA GLY A 130 3.39 9.99 26.50
C GLY A 130 3.81 8.60 26.95
N ALA A 131 2.91 7.63 27.19
CA ALA A 131 3.33 6.25 27.39
C ALA A 131 3.70 5.59 26.06
N ALA A 132 4.85 4.91 26.09
CA ALA A 132 5.33 3.79 25.25
C ALA A 132 4.95 3.78 23.75
N ASP A 133 5.86 3.29 22.91
CA ASP A 133 5.60 2.97 21.50
C ASP A 133 4.62 1.77 21.33
N ALA A 134 3.50 1.74 22.07
CA ALA A 134 2.53 0.65 22.13
C ALA A 134 1.76 0.50 20.81
N MET A 135 1.32 1.62 20.20
CA MET A 135 0.66 1.62 18.89
C MET A 135 1.60 1.10 17.80
N PHE A 136 2.87 1.53 17.83
CA PHE A 136 3.92 1.00 16.96
C PHE A 136 4.17 -0.50 17.21
N ALA A 137 4.28 -0.92 18.47
CA ALA A 137 4.50 -2.31 18.83
C ALA A 137 3.34 -3.21 18.36
N ALA A 138 2.10 -2.71 18.41
CA ALA A 138 0.92 -3.39 17.88
C ALA A 138 1.03 -3.63 16.37
N ILE A 139 1.42 -2.61 15.59
CA ILE A 139 1.64 -2.75 14.13
C ILE A 139 2.73 -3.77 13.82
N VAL A 140 3.89 -3.68 14.49
CA VAL A 140 5.01 -4.61 14.26
C VAL A 140 4.63 -6.03 14.66
N ALA A 141 3.93 -6.21 15.78
CA ALA A 141 3.44 -7.51 16.20
C ALA A 141 2.42 -8.09 15.22
N ALA A 142 1.49 -7.28 14.71
CA ALA A 142 0.50 -7.70 13.71
C ALA A 142 1.16 -8.14 12.40
N ALA A 143 2.17 -7.41 11.92
CA ALA A 143 2.92 -7.77 10.73
C ALA A 143 3.69 -9.09 10.92
N ARG A 144 4.36 -9.27 12.07
CA ARG A 144 5.04 -10.53 12.42
C ARG A 144 4.07 -11.71 12.53
N GLU A 145 2.89 -11.48 13.11
CA GLU A 145 1.88 -12.51 13.31
C GLU A 145 1.26 -12.97 11.99
N SER A 146 0.91 -12.04 11.10
CA SER A 146 0.42 -12.33 9.74
C SER A 146 1.52 -12.80 8.80
N GLY A 147 2.78 -12.52 9.12
CA GLY A 147 3.91 -12.89 8.28
C GLY A 147 4.06 -12.04 7.01
N ILE A 148 3.35 -10.92 6.90
CA ILE A 148 3.58 -9.90 5.86
C ILE A 148 4.89 -9.17 6.15
N ARG A 149 5.61 -8.74 5.10
CA ARG A 149 6.73 -7.81 5.26
C ARG A 149 6.20 -6.40 5.50
N LEU A 150 6.91 -5.62 6.32
CA LEU A 150 6.45 -4.32 6.79
C LEU A 150 7.48 -3.24 6.49
N THR A 151 7.08 -2.21 5.76
CA THR A 151 7.70 -0.90 5.81
C THR A 151 6.85 -0.04 6.74
N PHE A 152 7.34 0.19 7.95
CA PHE A 152 6.67 1.09 8.89
C PHE A 152 6.99 2.53 8.51
N VAL A 153 5.98 3.29 8.12
CA VAL A 153 6.12 4.70 7.73
C VAL A 153 5.47 5.53 8.83
N PRO A 154 6.18 5.87 9.93
CA PRO A 154 5.65 6.80 10.91
C PRO A 154 5.40 8.14 10.24
N VAL A 155 4.32 8.80 10.64
CA VAL A 155 3.84 10.01 9.98
C VAL A 155 3.98 11.22 10.90
N LEU A 156 4.62 12.28 10.40
CA LEU A 156 4.61 13.58 11.06
C LEU A 156 3.25 14.27 10.86
N TYR A 157 2.64 14.69 11.96
CA TYR A 157 1.40 15.47 12.00
C TYR A 157 1.54 16.57 13.06
N GLU A 158 1.47 17.83 12.66
CA GLU A 158 1.72 18.99 13.52
C GLU A 158 0.59 20.02 13.49
N ARG A 159 -0.24 20.03 12.44
CA ARG A 159 -1.21 21.10 12.15
C ARG A 159 -2.55 20.52 11.69
N ALA A 160 -3.64 21.24 11.95
CA ALA A 160 -4.97 20.84 11.47
C ALA A 160 -5.23 21.25 10.01
N GLY A 161 -4.48 22.24 9.50
CA GLY A 161 -4.61 22.80 8.15
C GLY A 161 -3.58 23.89 7.89
N PHE A 162 -3.56 24.43 6.66
CA PHE A 162 -2.64 25.50 6.26
C PHE A 162 -2.70 26.72 7.19
N ASP A 163 -3.92 27.16 7.52
CA ASP A 163 -4.19 28.31 8.40
C ASP A 163 -4.51 27.92 9.85
N GLU A 164 -4.41 26.62 10.18
CA GLU A 164 -4.73 26.09 11.50
C GLU A 164 -3.45 25.50 12.13
N PRO A 165 -2.65 26.33 12.83
CA PRO A 165 -1.27 26.00 13.20
C PRO A 165 -1.15 24.94 14.30
N LEU A 166 -2.26 24.50 14.89
CA LEU A 166 -2.29 23.53 15.97
C LEU A 166 -3.26 22.40 15.64
N PRO A 167 -2.97 21.15 16.06
CA PRO A 167 -3.92 20.05 15.96
C PRO A 167 -5.17 20.32 16.81
N THR A 168 -6.32 19.87 16.32
CA THR A 168 -7.56 19.83 17.10
C THR A 168 -7.54 18.71 18.13
N THR A 169 -8.49 18.69 19.06
CA THR A 169 -8.64 17.58 20.03
C THR A 169 -8.81 16.22 19.34
N GLN A 170 -9.47 16.18 18.18
CA GLN A 170 -9.64 14.95 17.39
C GLN A 170 -8.34 14.46 16.74
N GLN A 171 -7.31 15.31 16.66
CA GLN A 171 -6.02 15.01 16.05
C GLN A 171 -4.90 14.83 17.08
N GLU A 172 -5.19 14.93 18.38
CA GLU A 172 -4.17 14.88 19.43
C GLU A 172 -3.41 13.55 19.46
N ARG A 173 -4.05 12.48 19.02
CA ARG A 173 -3.45 11.14 18.94
C ARG A 173 -2.47 10.98 17.76
N PHE A 174 -2.49 11.92 16.83
CA PHE A 174 -1.59 11.97 15.68
C PHE A 174 -0.44 12.95 15.90
N ALA A 175 -0.68 13.95 16.75
CA ALA A 175 0.23 15.05 16.96
C ALA A 175 1.57 14.59 17.54
N ARG A 176 2.67 14.97 16.89
CA ARG A 176 4.04 14.91 17.41
C ARG A 176 4.80 16.15 16.97
N THR A 177 5.69 16.66 17.82
CA THR A 177 6.68 17.63 17.34
C THR A 177 7.68 16.95 16.39
N VAL A 178 8.33 17.73 15.52
CA VAL A 178 9.35 17.17 14.61
C VAL A 178 10.49 16.44 15.35
N ASP A 179 10.89 16.91 16.53
CA ASP A 179 11.96 16.28 17.31
C ASP A 179 11.51 14.94 17.92
N GLU A 180 10.29 14.88 18.47
CA GLU A 180 9.69 13.63 18.96
C GLU A 180 9.48 12.62 17.83
N PHE A 181 9.08 13.11 16.65
CA PHE A 181 8.92 12.30 15.45
C PHE A 181 10.25 11.68 15.00
N ILE A 182 11.31 12.49 14.89
CA ILE A 182 12.64 12.00 14.50
C ILE A 182 13.14 10.95 15.51
N ALA A 183 13.00 11.20 16.81
CA ALA A 183 13.37 10.24 17.85
C ALA A 183 12.59 8.92 17.73
N HIS A 184 11.28 8.98 17.41
CA HIS A 184 10.46 7.79 17.18
C HIS A 184 10.90 7.03 15.91
N TYR A 185 11.16 7.74 14.81
CA TYR A 185 11.70 7.15 13.59
C TYR A 185 13.05 6.44 13.83
N GLU A 186 13.99 7.08 14.55
CA GLU A 186 15.29 6.48 14.89
C GLU A 186 15.16 5.24 15.78
N SER A 187 14.22 5.26 16.74
CA SER A 187 13.86 4.10 17.56
C SER A 187 13.34 2.94 16.70
N ALA A 188 12.39 3.21 15.80
CA ALA A 188 11.84 2.22 14.88
C ALA A 188 12.92 1.67 13.93
N GLY A 189 13.78 2.53 13.39
CA GLY A 189 14.90 2.17 12.53
C GLY A 189 15.92 1.26 13.24
N SER A 190 16.22 1.55 14.51
CA SER A 190 17.07 0.70 15.35
C SER A 190 16.47 -0.69 15.59
N GLN A 191 15.13 -0.80 15.65
CA GLN A 191 14.44 -2.10 15.77
C GLN A 191 14.39 -2.85 14.44
N ALA A 192 14.20 -2.14 13.32
CA ALA A 192 14.28 -2.72 11.99
C ALA A 192 15.67 -3.34 11.72
N GLN A 193 16.76 -2.62 12.05
CA GLN A 193 18.13 -3.13 11.92
C GLN A 193 18.41 -4.39 12.75
N LYS A 194 17.78 -4.52 13.93
CA LYS A 194 17.91 -5.71 14.79
C LYS A 194 17.07 -6.90 14.31
N SER A 195 16.07 -6.66 13.46
CA SER A 195 15.15 -7.69 12.96
C SER A 195 15.69 -8.39 11.70
N ASP A 196 17.01 -8.58 11.63
CA ASP A 196 17.71 -9.09 10.45
C ASP A 196 17.07 -10.40 9.95
N GLY A 197 16.48 -10.36 8.76
CA GLY A 197 15.78 -11.51 8.18
C GLY A 197 14.26 -11.60 8.37
N ASP A 198 13.58 -10.63 8.97
CA ASP A 198 12.10 -10.65 9.10
C ASP A 198 11.35 -9.77 8.08
N GLY A 199 12.07 -8.98 7.27
CA GLY A 199 11.45 -8.10 6.27
C GLY A 199 10.78 -6.86 6.88
N PHE A 200 11.30 -6.38 8.01
CA PHE A 200 10.88 -5.12 8.65
C PHE A 200 11.82 -3.98 8.24
N ARG A 201 11.25 -2.88 7.73
CA ARG A 201 11.91 -1.64 7.32
C ARG A 201 11.18 -0.42 7.87
N VAL A 202 11.81 0.73 7.72
CA VAL A 202 11.21 2.03 8.03
C VAL A 202 11.24 2.95 6.80
N GLY A 203 10.23 3.80 6.70
CA GLY A 203 10.21 4.99 5.85
C GLY A 203 9.97 6.23 6.71
N ILE A 204 9.69 7.36 6.07
CA ILE A 204 9.28 8.60 6.72
C ILE A 204 8.01 9.09 6.02
N GLY A 205 6.97 9.43 6.78
CA GLY A 205 5.75 10.03 6.28
C GLY A 205 5.61 11.48 6.72
N ALA A 206 5.24 12.36 5.81
CA ALA A 206 4.57 13.62 6.14
C ALA A 206 3.08 13.42 5.87
N HIS A 207 2.18 13.68 6.83
CA HIS A 207 0.75 13.41 6.57
C HIS A 207 0.28 14.14 5.31
N SER A 208 0.49 15.45 5.23
CA SER A 208 0.18 16.26 4.03
C SER A 208 0.78 17.65 4.19
N LEU A 209 0.80 18.45 3.13
CA LEU A 209 1.19 19.87 3.21
C LEU A 209 0.30 20.67 4.19
N ARG A 210 -0.95 20.22 4.40
CA ARG A 210 -1.88 20.78 5.40
C ARG A 210 -1.41 20.55 6.83
N ALA A 211 -0.78 19.41 7.09
CA ALA A 211 -0.55 18.89 8.43
C ALA A 211 0.89 19.07 8.94
N VAL A 212 1.85 19.42 8.09
CA VAL A 212 3.26 19.66 8.49
C VAL A 212 3.71 21.06 8.10
N THR A 213 4.59 21.68 8.87
CA THR A 213 5.19 22.97 8.47
C THR A 213 6.24 22.79 7.37
N ALA A 214 6.52 23.84 6.58
CA ALA A 214 7.59 23.80 5.58
C ALA A 214 8.98 23.55 6.21
N GLU A 215 9.21 24.09 7.42
CA GLU A 215 10.43 23.86 8.18
C GLU A 215 10.56 22.39 8.58
N SER A 216 9.51 21.82 9.18
CA SER A 216 9.53 20.41 9.61
C SER A 216 9.60 19.46 8.43
N LEU A 217 8.91 19.75 7.31
CA LEU A 217 9.02 18.97 6.08
C LEU A 217 10.45 18.96 5.54
N SER A 218 11.14 20.11 5.55
CA SER A 218 12.55 20.19 5.15
C SER A 218 13.46 19.34 6.03
N LYS A 219 13.21 19.32 7.35
CA LYS A 219 13.99 18.51 8.30
C LYS A 219 13.82 17.02 8.04
N ILE A 220 12.58 16.53 7.96
CA ILE A 220 12.33 15.09 7.77
C ILE A 220 12.72 14.61 6.37
N ALA A 221 12.61 15.46 5.33
CA ALA A 221 13.10 15.15 4.00
C ALA A 221 14.63 15.02 3.96
N ALA A 222 15.35 15.85 4.72
CA ALA A 222 16.80 15.73 4.85
C ALA A 222 17.21 14.44 5.56
N VAL A 223 16.48 14.03 6.60
CA VAL A 223 16.68 12.74 7.29
C VAL A 223 16.41 11.57 6.34
N ALA A 224 15.28 11.58 5.63
CA ALA A 224 14.94 10.53 4.67
C ALA A 224 16.02 10.34 3.59
N LYS A 225 16.56 11.46 3.08
CA LYS A 225 17.66 11.47 2.12
C LYS A 225 18.96 10.94 2.73
N ALA A 226 19.32 11.35 3.95
CA ALA A 226 20.53 10.92 4.63
C ALA A 226 20.53 9.41 4.89
N ASP A 227 19.39 8.87 5.30
CA ASP A 227 19.23 7.45 5.64
C ASP A 227 18.86 6.58 4.43
N SER A 228 18.60 7.20 3.27
CA SER A 228 18.17 6.53 2.04
C SER A 228 16.92 5.68 2.24
N VAL A 229 15.93 6.22 2.96
CA VAL A 229 14.63 5.58 3.20
C VAL A 229 13.52 6.25 2.38
N PRO A 230 12.43 5.54 2.06
CA PRO A 230 11.30 6.13 1.34
C PRO A 230 10.66 7.29 2.10
N MET A 231 10.31 8.35 1.38
CA MET A 231 9.58 9.52 1.87
C MET A 231 8.17 9.51 1.29
N HIS A 232 7.15 9.40 2.13
CA HIS A 232 5.75 9.37 1.71
C HIS A 232 5.02 10.66 2.10
N ILE A 233 4.07 11.10 1.26
CA ILE A 233 3.20 12.24 1.56
C ILE A 233 1.85 12.12 0.86
N HIS A 234 0.74 12.38 1.57
CA HIS A 234 -0.55 12.61 0.89
C HIS A 234 -0.52 13.98 0.22
N ILE A 235 -0.83 14.02 -1.07
CA ILE A 235 -0.74 15.26 -1.84
C ILE A 235 -1.77 15.31 -2.96
N ALA A 236 -2.46 16.44 -3.11
CA ALA A 236 -3.43 16.71 -4.17
C ALA A 236 -4.55 15.65 -4.31
N GLU A 237 -4.90 14.98 -3.22
CA GLU A 237 -6.00 14.01 -3.14
C GLU A 237 -7.35 14.68 -3.44
N GLN A 238 -7.63 15.81 -2.78
CA GLN A 238 -8.91 16.54 -2.83
C GLN A 238 -8.75 17.91 -3.48
N GLN A 239 -9.69 18.33 -4.34
CA GLN A 239 -9.69 19.68 -4.93
C GLN A 239 -9.65 20.79 -3.87
N ARG A 240 -10.29 20.57 -2.71
CA ARG A 240 -10.24 21.52 -1.59
C ARG A 240 -8.82 21.72 -1.04
N GLU A 241 -7.97 20.69 -1.05
CA GLU A 241 -6.55 20.87 -0.67
C GLU A 241 -5.82 21.75 -1.70
N VAL A 242 -6.09 21.56 -2.99
CA VAL A 242 -5.52 22.39 -4.06
C VAL A 242 -5.89 23.85 -3.87
N ASP A 243 -7.17 24.14 -3.63
CA ASP A 243 -7.67 25.50 -3.42
C ASP A 243 -7.02 26.15 -2.18
N GLN A 244 -6.94 25.41 -1.07
CA GLN A 244 -6.29 25.90 0.15
C GLN A 244 -4.77 26.12 -0.01
N CYS A 245 -4.09 25.29 -0.81
CA CYS A 245 -2.67 25.46 -1.09
C CYS A 245 -2.42 26.69 -1.97
N LEU A 246 -3.29 26.94 -2.96
CA LEU A 246 -3.26 28.16 -3.76
C LEU A 246 -3.48 29.40 -2.89
N ASP A 247 -4.42 29.38 -1.95
CA ASP A 247 -4.67 30.50 -1.04
C ASP A 247 -3.47 30.75 -0.11
N ALA A 248 -2.87 29.69 0.45
CA ALA A 248 -1.79 29.79 1.42
C ALA A 248 -0.40 30.07 0.80
N HIS A 249 -0.15 29.56 -0.40
CA HIS A 249 1.18 29.53 -1.01
C HIS A 249 1.24 30.07 -2.44
N ASN A 250 0.09 30.39 -3.06
CA ASN A 250 -0.01 30.81 -4.46
C ASN A 250 0.64 29.80 -5.43
N ALA A 251 0.56 28.52 -5.07
CA ALA A 251 1.06 27.39 -5.84
C ALA A 251 0.15 26.18 -5.59
N ARG A 252 0.07 25.28 -6.55
CA ARG A 252 -0.62 23.99 -6.36
C ARG A 252 0.18 23.08 -5.43
N PRO A 253 -0.40 22.04 -4.80
CA PRO A 253 0.32 21.19 -3.84
C PRO A 253 1.60 20.57 -4.40
N VAL A 254 1.55 19.95 -5.58
CA VAL A 254 2.73 19.32 -6.18
C VAL A 254 3.71 20.37 -6.67
N GLU A 255 3.23 21.43 -7.34
CA GLU A 255 4.07 22.57 -7.72
C GLU A 255 4.87 23.12 -6.54
N TRP A 256 4.20 23.41 -5.42
CA TRP A 256 4.84 23.91 -4.20
C TRP A 256 5.87 22.93 -3.65
N LEU A 257 5.56 21.62 -3.61
CA LEU A 257 6.49 20.61 -3.13
C LEU A 257 7.79 20.63 -3.95
N TYR A 258 7.69 20.68 -5.29
CA TYR A 258 8.84 20.67 -6.19
C TYR A 258 9.64 21.98 -6.18
N ASP A 259 8.98 23.11 -5.96
CA ASP A 259 9.67 24.41 -5.83
C ASP A 259 10.50 24.52 -4.54
N ASN A 260 10.17 23.73 -3.51
CA ASN A 260 10.78 23.83 -2.18
C ASN A 260 11.66 22.61 -1.81
N HIS A 261 11.52 21.49 -2.51
CA HIS A 261 12.24 20.25 -2.18
C HIS A 261 12.81 19.56 -3.42
N ASP A 262 13.97 18.92 -3.22
CA ASP A 262 14.61 18.02 -4.20
C ASP A 262 13.90 16.66 -4.20
N VAL A 263 12.68 16.63 -4.75
CA VAL A 263 11.88 15.42 -4.93
C VAL A 263 12.57 14.52 -5.95
N ASN A 264 12.68 13.23 -5.65
CA ASN A 264 13.44 12.23 -6.43
C ASN A 264 12.81 10.83 -6.31
N GLU A 265 13.50 9.79 -6.78
CA GLU A 265 13.00 8.41 -6.79
C GLU A 265 12.68 7.80 -5.42
N ASN A 266 13.16 8.41 -4.33
CA ASN A 266 12.84 7.97 -2.97
C ASN A 266 11.48 8.48 -2.48
N TRP A 267 10.79 9.33 -3.25
CA TRP A 267 9.51 9.89 -2.88
C TRP A 267 8.33 9.08 -3.41
N CYS A 268 7.38 8.82 -2.53
CA CYS A 268 6.07 8.25 -2.81
C CYS A 268 5.01 9.33 -2.58
N LEU A 269 4.43 9.81 -3.68
CA LEU A 269 3.34 10.78 -3.66
C LEU A 269 2.02 10.02 -3.64
N VAL A 270 1.33 10.03 -2.51
CA VAL A 270 0.08 9.28 -2.36
C VAL A 270 -1.06 10.11 -2.95
N HIS A 271 -1.89 9.44 -3.75
CA HIS A 271 -2.98 9.97 -4.58
C HIS A 271 -2.51 10.77 -5.79
N ALA A 272 -2.02 12.00 -5.57
CA ALA A 272 -1.71 12.95 -6.65
C ALA A 272 -2.86 13.08 -7.68
N THR A 273 -4.11 12.97 -7.23
CA THR A 273 -5.31 12.90 -8.07
C THR A 273 -5.49 14.15 -8.91
N HIS A 274 -5.32 15.31 -8.28
CA HIS A 274 -5.51 16.62 -8.88
C HIS A 274 -4.18 17.23 -9.30
N ILE A 275 -3.58 16.70 -10.37
CA ILE A 275 -2.35 17.24 -10.96
C ILE A 275 -2.57 17.75 -12.38
N ASP A 276 -1.86 18.83 -12.74
CA ASP A 276 -1.85 19.38 -14.09
C ASP A 276 -0.67 18.87 -14.95
N GLU A 277 -0.58 19.30 -16.21
CA GLU A 277 0.47 18.88 -17.14
C GLU A 277 1.90 19.21 -16.69
N ARG A 278 2.08 20.29 -15.91
CA ARG A 278 3.38 20.71 -15.37
C ARG A 278 3.75 19.86 -14.17
N GLU A 279 2.80 19.64 -13.27
CA GLU A 279 2.98 18.75 -12.12
C GLU A 279 3.28 17.31 -12.57
N ILE A 280 2.59 16.80 -13.59
CA ILE A 280 2.92 15.53 -14.24
C ILE A 280 4.39 15.54 -14.73
N GLN A 281 4.81 16.60 -15.42
CA GLN A 281 6.19 16.69 -15.94
C GLN A 281 7.21 16.62 -14.80
N SER A 282 7.04 17.44 -13.76
CA SER A 282 7.91 17.46 -12.58
C SER A 282 8.01 16.09 -11.92
N ILE A 283 6.88 15.40 -11.74
CA ILE A 283 6.86 14.04 -11.16
C ILE A 283 7.59 13.04 -12.04
N THR A 284 7.37 13.08 -13.36
CA THR A 284 8.05 12.15 -14.26
C THR A 284 9.55 12.39 -14.37
N ASP A 285 9.99 13.65 -14.28
CA ASP A 285 11.40 14.04 -14.39
C ASP A 285 12.20 13.67 -13.13
N SER A 286 11.57 13.73 -11.94
CA SER A 286 12.22 13.32 -10.68
C SER A 286 12.33 11.81 -10.50
N GLY A 287 11.47 11.06 -11.17
CA GLY A 287 11.37 9.61 -10.97
C GLY A 287 10.67 9.20 -9.68
N ALA A 288 10.01 10.12 -8.97
CA ALA A 288 9.13 9.80 -7.86
C ALA A 288 8.03 8.80 -8.29
N VAL A 289 7.54 8.01 -7.35
CA VAL A 289 6.42 7.10 -7.58
C VAL A 289 5.12 7.74 -7.09
N VAL A 290 4.05 7.61 -7.86
CA VAL A 290 2.70 7.97 -7.42
C VAL A 290 2.01 6.71 -6.90
N CYS A 291 1.63 6.68 -5.63
CA CYS A 291 0.83 5.59 -5.08
C CYS A 291 -0.65 5.91 -5.23
N LEU A 292 -1.33 5.12 -6.06
CA LEU A 292 -2.74 5.28 -6.37
C LEU A 292 -3.55 4.30 -5.52
N CYS A 293 -4.69 4.74 -4.99
CA CYS A 293 -5.58 3.93 -4.17
C CYS A 293 -7.00 3.89 -4.78
N PRO A 294 -7.19 3.35 -6.00
CA PRO A 294 -8.41 3.53 -6.80
C PRO A 294 -9.72 3.19 -6.10
N SER A 295 -9.75 2.14 -5.26
CA SER A 295 -10.96 1.77 -4.53
C SER A 295 -11.33 2.79 -3.45
N THR A 296 -10.33 3.27 -2.70
CA THR A 296 -10.52 4.32 -1.69
C THR A 296 -10.81 5.67 -2.36
N GLU A 297 -10.06 6.04 -3.39
CA GLU A 297 -10.27 7.28 -4.15
C GLU A 297 -11.69 7.36 -4.75
N ALA A 298 -12.20 6.22 -5.23
CA ALA A 298 -13.58 6.11 -5.68
C ALA A 298 -14.59 6.19 -4.53
N ASN A 299 -14.32 5.55 -3.38
CA ASN A 299 -15.19 5.56 -2.21
C ASN A 299 -15.31 6.96 -1.59
N LEU A 300 -14.19 7.69 -1.47
CA LEU A 300 -14.13 9.03 -0.90
C LEU A 300 -14.54 10.13 -1.90
N GLY A 301 -14.64 9.77 -3.17
CA GLY A 301 -15.06 10.69 -4.24
C GLY A 301 -13.99 11.72 -4.58
N ASP A 302 -12.71 11.31 -4.57
CA ASP A 302 -11.57 12.19 -4.83
C ASP A 302 -11.57 12.68 -6.28
N GLY A 303 -11.66 11.75 -7.22
CA GLY A 303 -11.55 12.02 -8.64
C GLY A 303 -10.81 10.91 -9.38
N LEU A 304 -10.40 11.19 -10.61
CA LEU A 304 -9.60 10.26 -11.42
C LEU A 304 -8.23 10.86 -11.68
N PHE A 305 -7.19 10.13 -11.30
CA PHE A 305 -5.82 10.43 -11.69
C PHE A 305 -5.68 10.51 -13.23
N PRO A 306 -4.91 11.46 -13.80
CA PRO A 306 -4.70 11.57 -15.24
C PRO A 306 -3.74 10.49 -15.79
N LEU A 307 -4.13 9.23 -15.64
CA LEU A 307 -3.29 8.05 -15.86
C LEU A 307 -2.66 8.02 -17.24
N GLN A 308 -3.44 8.28 -18.30
CA GLN A 308 -2.91 8.19 -19.66
C GLN A 308 -1.77 9.19 -19.89
N ALA A 309 -2.00 10.47 -19.56
CA ALA A 309 -1.01 11.51 -19.73
C ALA A 309 0.25 11.26 -18.88
N TYR A 310 0.06 10.74 -17.66
CA TYR A 310 1.16 10.37 -16.78
C TYR A 310 2.00 9.21 -17.33
N LEU A 311 1.37 8.15 -17.82
CA LEU A 311 2.06 7.00 -18.41
C LEU A 311 2.72 7.33 -19.76
N GLU A 312 2.15 8.24 -20.56
CA GLU A 312 2.79 8.76 -21.79
C GLU A 312 4.12 9.45 -21.49
N LYS A 313 4.29 10.01 -20.29
CA LYS A 313 5.55 10.57 -19.80
C LYS A 313 6.41 9.60 -19.02
N SER A 314 6.10 8.29 -19.05
CA SER A 314 6.84 7.24 -18.34
C SER A 314 6.75 7.35 -16.81
N GLY A 315 5.67 7.93 -16.30
CA GLY A 315 5.44 8.03 -14.87
C GLY A 315 5.42 6.66 -14.18
N ARG A 316 5.88 6.61 -12.94
CA ARG A 316 5.93 5.40 -12.11
C ARG A 316 4.72 5.38 -11.19
N ILE A 317 4.05 4.24 -11.10
CA ILE A 317 2.86 4.05 -10.25
C ILE A 317 3.06 2.89 -9.28
N ALA A 318 2.51 3.02 -8.09
CA ALA A 318 2.28 1.93 -7.14
C ALA A 318 0.77 1.87 -6.82
N ILE A 319 0.34 0.81 -6.15
CA ILE A 319 -1.05 0.69 -5.65
C ILE A 319 -1.09 0.55 -4.13
N GLY A 320 -2.09 1.17 -3.51
CA GLY A 320 -2.39 1.05 -2.09
C GLY A 320 -3.85 0.67 -1.86
N SER A 321 -4.13 -0.03 -0.77
CA SER A 321 -5.53 -0.27 -0.34
C SER A 321 -6.08 0.85 0.55
N ASP A 322 -5.18 1.62 1.16
CA ASP A 322 -5.50 2.82 1.95
C ASP A 322 -6.53 2.58 3.06
N SER A 323 -7.79 3.01 2.89
CA SER A 323 -8.86 2.85 3.88
C SER A 323 -9.36 1.42 4.05
N HIS A 324 -8.91 0.51 3.18
CA HIS A 324 -9.24 -0.91 3.19
C HIS A 324 -10.74 -1.20 2.96
N VAL A 325 -11.46 -0.33 2.25
CA VAL A 325 -12.79 -0.66 1.69
C VAL A 325 -12.70 -1.83 0.71
N SER A 326 -11.56 -1.95 0.03
CA SER A 326 -11.13 -3.11 -0.77
C SER A 326 -9.72 -3.51 -0.32
N ILE A 327 -9.49 -4.82 -0.19
CA ILE A 327 -8.15 -5.41 -0.05
C ILE A 327 -7.99 -6.42 -1.17
N ASN A 328 -7.72 -5.93 -2.38
CA ASN A 328 -7.54 -6.77 -3.55
C ASN A 328 -6.70 -6.02 -4.61
N PRO A 329 -5.44 -6.43 -4.86
CA PRO A 329 -4.60 -5.71 -5.81
C PRO A 329 -5.17 -5.68 -7.22
N PHE A 330 -5.88 -6.73 -7.62
CA PHE A 330 -6.46 -6.81 -8.97
C PHE A 330 -7.69 -5.95 -9.13
N GLU A 331 -8.40 -5.64 -8.05
CA GLU A 331 -9.48 -4.65 -8.04
C GLU A 331 -8.92 -3.24 -8.19
N GLU A 332 -7.83 -2.91 -7.48
CA GLU A 332 -7.14 -1.62 -7.66
C GLU A 332 -6.71 -1.41 -9.11
N LEU A 333 -6.00 -2.39 -9.69
CA LEU A 333 -5.56 -2.31 -11.09
C LEU A 333 -6.74 -2.23 -12.07
N ARG A 334 -7.83 -2.95 -11.79
CA ARG A 334 -9.03 -2.93 -12.62
C ARG A 334 -9.68 -1.54 -12.61
N TRP A 335 -9.89 -0.95 -11.45
CA TRP A 335 -10.55 0.35 -11.32
C TRP A 335 -9.67 1.50 -11.77
N LEU A 336 -8.35 1.38 -11.62
CA LEU A 336 -7.40 2.32 -12.21
C LEU A 336 -7.59 2.42 -13.73
N GLU A 337 -7.80 1.30 -14.42
CA GLU A 337 -8.10 1.29 -15.86
C GLU A 337 -9.56 1.67 -16.14
N TYR A 338 -10.54 1.12 -15.40
CA TYR A 338 -11.96 1.29 -15.71
C TYR A 338 -12.44 2.73 -15.54
N GLY A 339 -11.95 3.47 -14.54
CA GLY A 339 -12.25 4.90 -14.40
C GLY A 339 -11.87 5.68 -15.66
N GLN A 340 -10.69 5.39 -16.21
CA GLN A 340 -10.22 6.01 -17.45
C GLN A 340 -11.06 5.59 -18.67
N ARG A 341 -11.48 4.32 -18.75
CA ARG A 341 -12.36 3.86 -19.84
C ARG A 341 -13.71 4.55 -19.82
N LEU A 342 -14.28 4.75 -18.64
CA LEU A 342 -15.59 5.40 -18.48
C LEU A 342 -15.54 6.85 -18.96
N ILE A 343 -14.50 7.61 -18.61
CA ILE A 343 -14.39 9.02 -18.99
C ILE A 343 -13.98 9.22 -20.45
N SER A 344 -13.07 8.38 -20.96
CA SER A 344 -12.53 8.49 -22.33
C SER A 344 -13.35 7.75 -23.39
N GLN A 345 -14.32 6.93 -22.97
CA GLN A 345 -15.07 5.99 -23.83
C GLN A 345 -14.16 5.10 -24.70
N SER A 346 -12.94 4.84 -24.21
CA SER A 346 -11.89 4.08 -24.90
C SER A 346 -11.47 2.87 -24.07
N ARG A 347 -10.73 1.93 -24.66
CA ARG A 347 -10.27 0.69 -24.00
C ARG A 347 -8.76 0.58 -24.06
N ASN A 348 -8.17 -0.10 -23.08
CA ASN A 348 -6.73 -0.39 -22.99
C ASN A 348 -5.88 0.87 -22.79
N ILE A 349 -6.29 1.73 -21.86
CA ILE A 349 -5.67 3.04 -21.60
C ILE A 349 -4.24 2.87 -21.08
N ALA A 350 -4.03 1.98 -20.12
CA ALA A 350 -2.70 1.73 -19.54
C ALA A 350 -1.73 0.97 -20.49
N ALA A 351 -2.14 0.61 -21.70
CA ALA A 351 -1.33 -0.18 -22.65
C ALA A 351 -0.44 0.67 -23.58
N ILE A 352 0.01 1.85 -23.14
CA ILE A 352 0.64 2.89 -23.99
C ILE A 352 1.91 2.42 -24.72
N ARG A 353 2.69 1.50 -24.12
CA ARG A 353 3.96 1.00 -24.68
C ARG A 353 4.14 -0.53 -24.58
N ARG A 354 3.09 -1.24 -24.16
CA ARG A 354 3.13 -2.66 -23.82
C ARG A 354 1.92 -3.36 -24.44
N GLN A 355 2.02 -4.67 -24.64
CA GLN A 355 1.06 -5.38 -25.47
C GLN A 355 -0.28 -5.68 -24.78
N GLN A 356 -0.33 -5.81 -23.44
CA GLN A 356 -1.53 -6.20 -22.69
C GLN A 356 -1.74 -5.34 -21.45
N THR A 357 -2.95 -4.81 -21.30
CA THR A 357 -3.31 -3.83 -20.26
C THR A 357 -3.06 -4.34 -18.84
N GLY A 358 -3.54 -5.54 -18.52
CA GLY A 358 -3.41 -6.14 -17.19
C GLY A 358 -1.96 -6.48 -16.84
N ARG A 359 -1.19 -6.93 -17.84
CA ARG A 359 0.26 -7.13 -17.69
C ARG A 359 0.99 -5.81 -17.40
N SER A 360 0.69 -4.75 -18.16
CA SER A 360 1.28 -3.43 -17.95
C SER A 360 1.02 -2.93 -16.55
N LEU A 361 -0.24 -2.95 -16.12
CA LEU A 361 -0.67 -2.50 -14.80
C LEU A 361 0.02 -3.28 -13.68
N PHE A 362 0.02 -4.62 -13.78
CA PHE A 362 0.67 -5.49 -12.80
C PHE A 362 2.16 -5.21 -12.67
N GLU A 363 2.90 -5.21 -13.78
CA GLU A 363 4.35 -4.99 -13.78
C GLU A 363 4.69 -3.55 -13.34
N MET A 364 3.90 -2.53 -13.69
CA MET A 364 4.12 -1.16 -13.20
C MET A 364 3.90 -1.06 -11.68
N ALA A 365 2.81 -1.63 -11.17
CA ALA A 365 2.51 -1.64 -9.74
C ALA A 365 3.55 -2.44 -8.93
N LEU A 366 4.08 -3.52 -9.53
CA LEU A 366 5.17 -4.30 -8.98
C LEU A 366 6.46 -3.48 -8.84
N ASP A 367 6.86 -2.79 -9.91
CA ASP A 367 8.06 -1.94 -9.94
C ASP A 367 7.91 -0.74 -8.99
N GLY A 368 6.78 -0.04 -9.03
CA GLY A 368 6.54 1.12 -8.18
C GLY A 368 6.35 0.78 -6.71
N GLY A 369 5.75 -0.37 -6.40
CA GLY A 369 5.59 -0.85 -5.03
C GLY A 369 6.93 -1.11 -4.33
N VAL A 370 7.92 -1.63 -5.06
CA VAL A 370 9.31 -1.81 -4.57
C VAL A 370 9.94 -0.46 -4.18
N LEU A 371 9.77 0.56 -5.03
CA LEU A 371 10.26 1.91 -4.77
C LEU A 371 9.57 2.52 -3.54
N ALA A 372 8.24 2.47 -3.49
CA ALA A 372 7.45 3.01 -2.38
C ALA A 372 7.77 2.29 -1.05
N GLY A 373 7.94 0.97 -1.07
CA GLY A 373 8.25 0.19 0.14
C GLY A 373 9.72 0.33 0.60
N GLY A 374 10.65 0.78 -0.25
CA GLY A 374 12.09 0.67 0.07
C GLY A 374 12.56 -0.79 0.22
N GLU A 375 11.84 -1.71 -0.42
CA GLU A 375 11.91 -3.15 -0.22
C GLU A 375 12.76 -3.79 -1.34
N PRO A 376 13.68 -4.74 -1.07
CA PRO A 376 14.21 -5.62 -2.09
C PRO A 376 13.11 -6.60 -2.49
N GLY A 377 12.55 -6.44 -3.67
CA GLY A 377 11.43 -7.24 -4.16
C GLY A 377 11.15 -6.97 -5.63
N GLY A 378 9.96 -7.36 -6.08
CA GLY A 378 9.48 -7.08 -7.43
C GLY A 378 9.54 -8.31 -8.31
N HIS A 379 10.72 -8.76 -8.73
CA HIS A 379 10.80 -9.82 -9.75
C HIS A 379 11.34 -11.14 -9.22
N ILE A 380 10.86 -12.24 -9.81
CA ILE A 380 11.37 -13.59 -9.54
C ILE A 380 12.70 -13.77 -10.29
N GLN A 381 13.79 -13.79 -9.53
CA GLN A 381 15.15 -14.04 -10.00
C GLN A 381 16.02 -14.57 -8.86
N THR A 382 17.19 -15.12 -9.21
CA THR A 382 18.21 -15.50 -8.21
C THR A 382 18.53 -14.33 -7.28
N ASP A 383 18.75 -14.64 -6.00
CA ASP A 383 19.03 -13.74 -4.88
C ASP A 383 17.89 -12.79 -4.47
N ALA A 384 16.78 -12.74 -5.21
CA ALA A 384 15.60 -11.99 -4.80
C ALA A 384 14.94 -12.63 -3.56
N VAL A 385 14.23 -11.79 -2.79
CA VAL A 385 13.36 -12.26 -1.70
C VAL A 385 12.30 -13.18 -2.29
N ALA A 386 12.07 -14.33 -1.66
CA ALA A 386 11.10 -15.31 -2.10
C ALA A 386 9.67 -14.90 -1.67
N ASP A 387 9.14 -13.89 -2.34
CA ASP A 387 7.77 -13.40 -2.25
C ASP A 387 6.99 -13.89 -3.48
N LEU A 388 6.27 -14.99 -3.33
CA LEU A 388 5.69 -15.75 -4.46
C LEU A 388 4.20 -15.98 -4.24
N VAL A 389 3.40 -15.72 -5.27
CA VAL A 389 1.97 -16.07 -5.31
C VAL A 389 1.79 -17.21 -6.30
N VAL A 390 1.24 -18.32 -5.82
CA VAL A 390 0.88 -19.48 -6.62
C VAL A 390 -0.60 -19.37 -6.96
N LEU A 391 -0.90 -19.40 -8.26
CA LEU A 391 -2.26 -19.42 -8.75
C LEU A 391 -2.70 -20.85 -9.08
N ASP A 392 -3.96 -21.15 -8.78
CA ASP A 392 -4.67 -22.34 -9.22
C ASP A 392 -4.91 -22.27 -10.73
N ASP A 393 -4.12 -23.02 -11.50
CA ASP A 393 -4.18 -23.02 -12.96
C ASP A 393 -5.34 -23.84 -13.53
N ASP A 394 -6.05 -24.60 -12.69
CA ASP A 394 -7.31 -25.26 -13.05
C ASP A 394 -8.54 -24.34 -12.82
N SER A 395 -8.33 -23.14 -12.26
CA SER A 395 -9.38 -22.16 -12.09
C SER A 395 -10.06 -21.79 -13.42
N PRO A 396 -11.40 -21.73 -13.49
CA PRO A 396 -12.12 -21.26 -14.68
C PRO A 396 -11.73 -19.85 -15.13
N MET A 397 -11.11 -19.05 -14.27
CA MET A 397 -10.56 -17.74 -14.61
C MET A 397 -9.32 -17.84 -15.51
N LEU A 398 -8.52 -18.89 -15.36
CA LEU A 398 -7.21 -19.03 -16.00
C LEU A 398 -7.19 -20.10 -17.10
N VAL A 399 -8.07 -21.09 -17.05
CA VAL A 399 -8.18 -22.14 -18.07
C VAL A 399 -8.41 -21.52 -19.45
N GLY A 400 -7.59 -21.91 -20.43
CA GLY A 400 -7.65 -21.42 -21.81
C GLY A 400 -6.85 -20.14 -22.06
N HIS A 401 -6.32 -19.48 -21.02
CA HIS A 401 -5.42 -18.34 -21.18
C HIS A 401 -3.97 -18.79 -21.47
N THR A 402 -3.33 -18.09 -22.41
CA THR A 402 -1.89 -18.21 -22.67
C THR A 402 -1.12 -17.28 -21.74
N THR A 403 0.20 -17.43 -21.64
CA THR A 403 1.09 -16.49 -20.92
C THR A 403 0.88 -15.03 -21.33
N ARG A 404 0.45 -14.79 -22.56
CA ARG A 404 0.10 -13.46 -23.06
C ARG A 404 -1.11 -12.85 -22.35
N SER A 405 -2.10 -13.65 -21.96
CA SER A 405 -3.40 -13.17 -21.46
C SER A 405 -3.68 -13.49 -19.99
N LEU A 406 -2.79 -14.23 -19.29
CA LEU A 406 -3.00 -14.63 -17.89
C LEU A 406 -3.22 -13.44 -16.95
N LEU A 407 -2.37 -12.40 -17.05
CA LEU A 407 -2.51 -11.21 -16.20
C LEU A 407 -3.73 -10.36 -16.58
N ASP A 408 -4.14 -10.36 -17.85
CA ASP A 408 -5.41 -9.71 -18.24
C ASP A 408 -6.61 -10.43 -17.62
N ALA A 409 -6.58 -11.77 -17.60
CA ALA A 409 -7.63 -12.56 -16.98
C ALA A 409 -7.73 -12.27 -15.47
N LEU A 410 -6.57 -12.29 -14.80
CA LEU A 410 -6.46 -12.02 -13.37
C LEU A 410 -6.94 -10.61 -12.99
N VAL A 411 -6.52 -9.59 -13.75
CA VAL A 411 -6.94 -8.20 -13.50
C VAL A 411 -8.42 -7.98 -13.85
N PHE A 412 -8.93 -8.49 -14.98
CA PHE A 412 -10.23 -8.06 -15.52
C PHE A 412 -11.39 -9.06 -15.37
N SER A 413 -11.18 -10.27 -14.84
CA SER A 413 -12.21 -11.33 -14.84
C SER A 413 -12.60 -11.84 -13.44
N GLY A 414 -12.18 -11.13 -12.38
CA GLY A 414 -12.27 -11.61 -11.01
C GLY A 414 -13.66 -11.56 -10.37
N PHE A 415 -14.08 -12.71 -9.81
CA PHE A 415 -15.07 -12.87 -8.74
C PHE A 415 -14.38 -13.40 -7.47
N THR A 416 -13.77 -14.59 -7.54
CA THR A 416 -12.87 -15.15 -6.51
C THR A 416 -11.45 -15.21 -7.07
N LEU A 417 -10.45 -14.75 -6.32
CA LEU A 417 -9.06 -14.80 -6.76
C LEU A 417 -8.57 -16.26 -6.83
N PRO A 418 -7.90 -16.67 -7.92
CA PRO A 418 -7.44 -18.05 -8.10
C PRO A 418 -6.11 -18.27 -7.37
N ILE A 419 -6.01 -17.90 -6.09
CA ILE A 419 -4.77 -18.02 -5.30
C ILE A 419 -4.82 -19.33 -4.51
N ASP A 420 -3.82 -20.19 -4.74
CA ASP A 420 -3.61 -21.43 -3.98
C ASP A 420 -2.68 -21.19 -2.79
N ARG A 421 -1.52 -20.58 -3.04
CA ARG A 421 -0.49 -20.37 -2.01
C ARG A 421 0.13 -19.00 -2.11
N VAL A 422 0.60 -18.49 -0.98
CA VAL A 422 1.39 -17.26 -0.90
C VAL A 422 2.57 -17.49 0.02
N MET A 423 3.76 -17.28 -0.52
CA MET A 423 5.02 -17.29 0.18
C MET A 423 5.44 -15.85 0.46
N VAL A 424 5.78 -15.57 1.72
CA VAL A 424 6.39 -14.30 2.11
C VAL A 424 7.73 -14.59 2.75
N HIS A 425 8.78 -13.97 2.22
CA HIS A 425 10.16 -14.15 2.69
C HIS A 425 10.56 -15.63 2.84
N GLY A 426 10.22 -16.46 1.86
CA GLY A 426 10.54 -17.90 1.86
C GLY A 426 9.65 -18.79 2.74
N LYS A 427 8.64 -18.23 3.41
CA LYS A 427 7.71 -18.96 4.29
C LYS A 427 6.32 -18.98 3.69
N TRP A 428 5.70 -20.16 3.61
CA TRP A 428 4.30 -20.28 3.19
C TRP A 428 3.39 -19.70 4.27
N GLN A 429 2.66 -18.65 3.93
CA GLN A 429 1.66 -18.01 4.81
C GLN A 429 0.23 -18.37 4.39
N VAL A 430 0.03 -18.69 3.11
CA VAL A 430 -1.25 -19.17 2.57
C VAL A 430 -1.03 -20.53 1.92
N VAL A 431 -1.90 -21.48 2.24
CA VAL A 431 -1.92 -22.84 1.71
C VAL A 431 -3.36 -23.25 1.43
N ASP A 432 -3.62 -23.81 0.25
CA ASP A 432 -4.95 -24.22 -0.21
C ASP A 432 -5.98 -23.08 -0.08
N GLY A 433 -5.54 -21.87 -0.46
CA GLY A 433 -6.33 -20.64 -0.47
C GLY A 433 -6.63 -20.03 0.90
N ARG A 434 -6.02 -20.53 1.99
CA ARG A 434 -6.26 -20.05 3.36
C ARG A 434 -4.99 -19.63 4.06
N HIS A 435 -5.06 -18.53 4.80
CA HIS A 435 -3.95 -18.10 5.63
C HIS A 435 -3.75 -19.06 6.82
N ILE A 436 -2.50 -19.38 7.17
CA ILE A 436 -2.18 -20.35 8.24
C ILE A 436 -2.67 -19.93 9.64
N LYS A 437 -2.99 -18.64 9.81
CA LYS A 437 -3.56 -18.04 11.04
C LYS A 437 -4.88 -17.31 10.81
N GLU A 438 -5.62 -17.67 9.76
CA GLU A 438 -6.89 -17.04 9.38
C GLU A 438 -7.89 -17.05 10.54
N GLN A 439 -8.04 -18.18 11.22
CA GLN A 439 -9.07 -18.35 12.24
C GLN A 439 -8.79 -17.49 13.48
N GLU A 440 -7.54 -17.46 13.94
CA GLU A 440 -7.13 -16.65 15.09
C GLU A 440 -7.24 -15.15 14.81
N ALA A 441 -6.83 -14.71 13.62
CA ALA A 441 -6.97 -13.30 13.21
C ALA A 441 -8.46 -12.89 13.17
N ARG A 442 -9.30 -13.73 12.54
CA ARG A 442 -10.73 -13.48 12.41
C ARG A 442 -11.45 -13.41 13.76
N GLN A 443 -11.09 -14.29 14.69
CA GLN A 443 -11.68 -14.31 16.03
C GLN A 443 -11.32 -13.06 16.84
N ALA A 444 -10.04 -12.66 16.84
CA ALA A 444 -9.59 -11.46 17.54
C ALA A 444 -10.24 -10.20 16.95
N TYR A 445 -10.31 -10.10 15.62
CA TYR A 445 -10.98 -8.99 14.94
C TYR A 445 -12.47 -8.92 15.28
N ALA A 446 -13.17 -10.05 15.27
CA ALA A 446 -14.61 -10.08 15.54
C ALA A 446 -14.97 -9.57 16.95
N VAL A 447 -14.13 -9.86 17.95
CA VAL A 447 -14.29 -9.32 19.31
C VAL A 447 -14.20 -7.80 19.28
N VAL A 448 -13.10 -7.26 18.76
CA VAL A 448 -12.85 -5.81 18.70
C VAL A 448 -13.92 -5.08 17.87
N ALA A 449 -14.29 -5.62 16.71
CA ALA A 449 -15.29 -5.03 15.83
C ALA A 449 -16.70 -4.99 16.45
N THR A 450 -17.02 -5.94 17.34
CA THR A 450 -18.30 -5.96 18.07
C THR A 450 -18.26 -5.04 19.29
N GLU A 451 -17.13 -4.97 19.99
CA GLU A 451 -16.99 -4.14 21.20
C GLU A 451 -16.89 -2.64 20.90
N LEU A 452 -16.24 -2.27 19.79
CA LEU A 452 -16.14 -0.89 19.32
C LEU A 452 -17.39 -0.44 18.55
N GLU A 453 -18.56 -1.01 18.85
CA GLU A 453 -19.83 -0.81 18.15
C GLU A 453 -19.98 0.64 17.67
N PHE A 454 -19.92 0.80 16.35
CA PHE A 454 -19.92 2.09 15.69
C PHE A 454 -21.35 2.62 15.64
N ASP A 455 -21.83 3.20 16.74
CA ASP A 455 -23.01 4.07 16.68
C ASP A 455 -22.60 5.24 15.79
N GLY A 456 -23.06 5.23 14.54
CA GLY A 456 -22.62 6.07 13.42
C GLY A 456 -22.89 7.57 13.56
N GLY A 457 -22.60 8.15 14.72
CA GLY A 457 -22.71 9.57 15.01
C GLY A 457 -24.12 10.08 14.80
N GLU A 458 -25.11 9.52 15.49
CA GLU A 458 -26.33 10.27 15.84
C GLU A 458 -26.08 11.02 17.16
N SER A 459 -25.30 12.11 17.09
CA SER A 459 -25.27 13.15 18.13
C SER A 459 -25.29 14.53 17.51
#